data_AF-A0A0E0QTX6-F1
#
_entry.id   AF-A0A0E0QTX6-F1
#
_cell.length_a   1.000
_cell.length_b   1.000
_cell.length_c   1.000
_cell.angle_alpha   90.00
_cell.angle_beta   90.00
_cell.angle_gamma   90.00
#
_symmetry.space_group_name_H-M   'P 1'
#
loop_
_entity.id
_entity.type
_entity.pdbx_description
1 polymer ?
#
loop_
_entity_poly.entity_id
_entity_poly.type
_entity_poly.pdbx_seq_one_letter_code
_entity_poly.pdbx_strand_id
1 'polypeptide(L)'
;MKPRPSPAAASSGGVPARLRPHLTRLTVFLIVFSAGYSVGIMSSSIRPPASKPSQTVIRPRAAHLSGTASSTDVPASNGSAAAAANYPRSPPHDLFRFREECGEAIPSDAVVRTLLDKLFDGESPYESFPPPHTAALLHPAAARPRGWGSTGAVFAELIEEVRPDVIVELGAFLGASALHMAAVSKNLSLSPAILCVDDFRGWPAFRDRFRRDVPPPRHGDALLLPQFMSNVAAAGADATARVLPLPFSTASALAALCHWGVYADLIEVDAGHDFHSAWADINLAWAVLRPGGVMFGHDYFTAADDRGVRRAVTLFARVKGLTVRPHGQHWVLSPKPPLRRDGR
;
A
#
# COMPACT_ATOMS: atom_id res chain seq x y z
N MET A 1 62.48 -50.37 6.97
CA MET A 1 61.45 -49.55 6.27
C MET A 1 62.08 -48.20 5.96
N LYS A 2 62.29 -47.88 4.67
CA LYS A 2 62.97 -46.64 4.23
C LYS A 2 61.97 -45.47 4.16
N PRO A 3 62.42 -44.22 4.44
CA PRO A 3 61.55 -43.05 4.50
C PRO A 3 61.22 -42.47 3.11
N ARG A 4 60.03 -41.88 3.00
CA ARG A 4 59.53 -41.14 1.82
C ARG A 4 60.26 -39.79 1.68
N PRO A 5 60.55 -39.30 0.45
CA PRO A 5 61.23 -38.03 0.23
C PRO A 5 60.27 -36.83 0.26
N SER A 6 60.80 -35.67 0.65
CA SER A 6 60.16 -34.33 0.62
C SER A 6 59.97 -33.78 -0.81
N PRO A 7 59.01 -32.86 -1.05
CA PRO A 7 58.69 -32.36 -2.38
C PRO A 7 59.66 -31.25 -2.85
N ALA A 8 59.93 -31.24 -4.15
CA ALA A 8 60.73 -30.25 -4.86
C ALA A 8 59.95 -28.96 -5.19
N ALA A 9 60.71 -27.88 -5.38
CA ALA A 9 60.29 -26.49 -5.53
C ALA A 9 59.42 -26.19 -6.78
N ALA A 10 58.57 -25.16 -6.61
CA ALA A 10 57.66 -24.62 -7.63
C ALA A 10 58.41 -23.88 -8.76
N SER A 11 58.07 -24.22 -10.01
CA SER A 11 58.39 -23.42 -11.19
C SER A 11 57.20 -22.50 -11.53
N SER A 12 57.51 -21.24 -11.83
CA SER A 12 56.57 -20.20 -12.21
C SER A 12 55.93 -20.48 -13.57
N GLY A 13 54.69 -20.97 -13.55
CA GLY A 13 53.89 -21.19 -14.75
C GLY A 13 53.38 -19.87 -15.33
N GLY A 14 53.90 -19.48 -16.50
CA GLY A 14 53.28 -18.49 -17.37
C GLY A 14 51.88 -18.91 -17.82
N VAL A 15 51.03 -17.93 -18.10
CA VAL A 15 49.62 -18.13 -18.47
C VAL A 15 49.49 -19.05 -19.71
N PRO A 16 48.71 -20.14 -19.63
CA PRO A 16 48.59 -21.08 -20.74
C PRO A 16 47.94 -20.42 -21.97
N ALA A 17 48.46 -20.76 -23.16
CA ALA A 17 48.14 -20.14 -24.45
C ALA A 17 46.64 -20.16 -24.84
N ARG A 18 45.78 -20.91 -24.13
CA ARG A 18 44.32 -20.94 -24.34
C ARG A 18 43.55 -19.78 -23.69
N LEU A 19 44.16 -18.99 -22.81
CA LEU A 19 43.50 -17.83 -22.15
C LEU A 19 43.72 -16.49 -22.86
N ARG A 20 44.65 -16.42 -23.82
CA ARG A 20 44.95 -15.21 -24.60
C ARG A 20 43.74 -14.56 -25.30
N PRO A 21 42.83 -15.28 -25.99
CA PRO A 21 41.72 -14.64 -26.70
C PRO A 21 40.63 -14.09 -25.76
N HIS A 22 40.56 -14.57 -24.52
CA HIS A 22 39.58 -14.11 -23.53
C HIS A 22 40.05 -12.84 -22.81
N LEU A 23 41.36 -12.68 -22.57
CA LEU A 23 41.93 -11.45 -22.03
C LEU A 23 41.75 -10.26 -23.01
N THR A 24 41.97 -10.48 -24.31
CA THR A 24 41.80 -9.40 -25.31
C THR A 24 40.36 -8.90 -25.38
N ARG A 25 39.37 -9.79 -25.24
CA ARG A 25 37.94 -9.41 -25.18
C ARG A 25 37.58 -8.64 -23.92
N LEU A 26 38.17 -8.99 -22.77
CA LEU A 26 37.94 -8.28 -21.50
C LEU A 26 38.52 -6.86 -21.55
N THR A 27 39.72 -6.69 -22.13
CA THR A 27 40.36 -5.37 -22.28
C THR A 27 39.59 -4.47 -23.25
N VAL A 28 39.09 -5.00 -24.37
CA VAL A 28 38.24 -4.22 -25.30
C VAL A 28 36.92 -3.81 -24.64
N PHE A 29 36.30 -4.68 -23.84
CA PHE A 29 35.08 -4.35 -23.12
C PHE A 29 35.29 -3.22 -22.10
N LEU A 30 36.40 -3.25 -21.35
CA LEU A 30 36.74 -2.20 -20.39
C LEU A 30 37.06 -0.85 -21.06
N ILE A 31 37.69 -0.85 -22.25
CA ILE A 31 37.97 0.37 -23.02
C ILE A 31 36.68 0.98 -23.59
N VAL A 32 35.78 0.17 -24.14
CA VAL A 32 34.49 0.66 -24.66
C VAL A 32 33.59 1.20 -23.53
N PHE A 33 33.58 0.54 -22.37
CA PHE A 33 32.79 0.97 -21.22
C PHE A 33 33.31 2.30 -20.61
N SER A 34 34.63 2.48 -20.53
CA SER A 34 35.25 3.71 -20.05
C SER A 34 35.14 4.89 -21.04
N ALA A 35 35.18 4.63 -22.34
CA ALA A 35 34.90 5.65 -23.36
C ALA A 35 33.42 6.09 -23.36
N GLY A 36 32.48 5.14 -23.20
CA GLY A 36 31.04 5.45 -23.09
C GLY A 36 30.69 6.29 -21.85
N TYR A 37 31.35 6.01 -20.72
CA TYR A 37 31.17 6.78 -19.48
C TYR A 37 31.70 8.22 -19.61
N SER A 38 32.78 8.43 -20.37
CA SER A 38 33.39 9.75 -20.60
C SER A 38 32.57 10.63 -21.56
N VAL A 39 31.92 10.03 -22.57
CA VAL A 39 31.04 10.76 -23.51
C VAL A 39 29.69 11.12 -22.87
N GLY A 40 29.19 10.30 -21.94
CA GLY A 40 27.94 10.58 -21.20
C GLY A 40 28.05 11.79 -20.27
N ILE A 41 29.24 12.10 -19.75
CA ILE A 41 29.48 13.24 -18.84
C ILE A 41 29.66 14.56 -19.62
N MET A 42 30.03 14.52 -20.91
CA MET A 42 30.19 15.73 -21.73
C MET A 42 28.92 16.13 -22.51
N SER A 43 27.85 15.32 -22.48
CA SER A 43 26.58 15.62 -23.16
C SER A 43 25.50 16.23 -22.24
N SER A 44 25.79 16.35 -20.93
CA SER A 44 24.86 16.91 -19.94
C SER A 44 25.03 18.41 -19.69
N SER A 45 25.99 19.06 -20.34
CA SER A 45 26.24 20.49 -20.22
C SER A 45 26.13 21.15 -21.58
N ILE A 46 24.93 21.69 -21.89
CA ILE A 46 24.58 22.79 -22.81
C ILE A 46 23.09 22.61 -23.15
N ARG A 47 22.22 23.29 -22.39
CA ARG A 47 20.90 23.72 -22.85
C ARG A 47 20.77 25.21 -22.58
N PRO A 48 20.41 26.04 -23.57
CA PRO A 48 20.18 27.46 -23.35
C PRO A 48 18.86 27.68 -22.57
N PRO A 49 18.74 28.77 -21.80
CA PRO A 49 17.52 29.05 -21.04
C PRO A 49 16.38 29.50 -21.98
N ALA A 50 15.25 28.81 -21.91
CA ALA A 50 14.01 29.25 -22.56
C ALA A 50 13.35 30.38 -21.77
N SER A 51 12.83 31.38 -22.48
CA SER A 51 12.12 32.55 -21.98
C SER A 51 10.83 32.17 -21.23
N LYS A 52 10.61 32.79 -20.07
CA LYS A 52 9.39 32.63 -19.25
C LYS A 52 8.24 33.47 -19.83
N PRO A 53 7.00 32.95 -19.92
CA PRO A 53 5.84 33.80 -19.96
C PRO A 53 5.51 34.31 -18.55
N SER A 54 5.11 35.59 -18.48
CA SER A 54 4.73 36.30 -17.26
C SER A 54 3.58 35.59 -16.54
N GLN A 55 3.80 35.21 -15.27
CA GLN A 55 2.73 34.82 -14.36
C GLN A 55 2.72 35.78 -13.18
N THR A 56 1.63 36.54 -13.10
CA THR A 56 1.26 37.44 -12.02
C THR A 56 1.22 36.67 -10.70
N VAL A 57 2.11 37.03 -9.77
CA VAL A 57 2.17 36.48 -8.42
C VAL A 57 1.10 37.14 -7.56
N ILE A 58 0.06 36.40 -7.18
CA ILE A 58 -0.79 36.75 -6.04
C ILE A 58 -0.18 36.09 -4.80
N ARG A 59 0.42 36.90 -3.91
CA ARG A 59 0.91 36.45 -2.59
C ARG A 59 -0.26 36.33 -1.61
N PRO A 60 -0.45 35.20 -0.91
CA PRO A 60 -1.23 35.19 0.32
C PRO A 60 -0.35 35.67 1.47
N ARG A 61 -0.78 36.77 2.11
CA ARG A 61 -0.14 37.34 3.30
C ARG A 61 -0.53 36.48 4.50
N ALA A 62 0.45 35.82 5.12
CA ALA A 62 0.27 35.12 6.40
C ALA A 62 -0.12 36.13 7.49
N ALA A 63 -1.27 35.92 8.13
CA ALA A 63 -1.67 36.67 9.32
C ALA A 63 -1.05 36.01 10.56
N HIS A 64 -0.07 36.69 11.14
CA HIS A 64 0.39 36.47 12.51
C HIS A 64 -0.76 36.81 13.47
N LEU A 65 -1.12 35.88 14.36
CA LEU A 65 -1.95 36.15 15.53
C LEU A 65 -1.05 36.35 16.74
N SER A 66 -0.81 37.62 17.08
CA SER A 66 -0.29 38.07 18.36
C SER A 66 -1.04 39.34 18.78
N GLY A 67 -1.44 39.41 20.06
CA GLY A 67 -1.89 40.62 20.75
C GLY A 67 -3.26 40.43 21.42
N THR A 68 -3.36 40.15 22.73
CA THR A 68 -3.28 41.09 23.87
C THR A 68 -4.07 42.39 23.70
N ALA A 69 -4.97 42.60 24.66
CA ALA A 69 -5.95 43.67 24.79
C ALA A 69 -5.35 45.09 24.78
N SER A 70 -6.11 46.07 24.25
CA SER A 70 -6.42 47.33 24.93
C SER A 70 -7.48 48.12 24.14
N SER A 71 -8.35 48.77 24.90
CA SER A 71 -9.45 49.65 24.53
C SER A 71 -9.03 50.96 23.85
N THR A 72 -9.83 51.41 22.89
CA THR A 72 -10.26 52.83 22.72
C THR A 72 -11.45 52.92 21.76
N ASP A 73 -12.50 53.63 22.20
CA ASP A 73 -13.61 54.15 21.40
C ASP A 73 -13.13 55.12 20.30
N VAL A 74 -13.77 55.18 19.12
CA VAL A 74 -14.60 56.28 18.54
C VAL A 74 -15.22 55.79 17.18
N PRO A 75 -16.11 56.53 16.46
CA PRO A 75 -17.54 56.27 16.33
C PRO A 75 -17.98 55.75 14.94
N ALA A 76 -19.27 55.40 14.86
CA ALA A 76 -19.97 54.94 13.66
C ALA A 76 -19.80 55.85 12.43
N SER A 77 -19.50 55.24 11.28
CA SER A 77 -19.91 55.76 9.97
C SER A 77 -20.52 54.62 9.16
N ASN A 78 -21.79 54.81 8.80
CA ASN A 78 -22.55 53.97 7.90
C ASN A 78 -21.91 53.98 6.51
N GLY A 79 -21.64 52.81 5.94
CA GLY A 79 -21.23 52.75 4.54
C GLY A 79 -20.85 51.36 4.05
N SER A 80 -21.80 50.72 3.37
CA SER A 80 -21.66 49.52 2.54
C SER A 80 -21.40 48.19 3.25
N ALA A 81 -22.47 47.40 3.36
CA ALA A 81 -22.43 45.97 3.59
C ALA A 81 -21.66 45.29 2.45
N ALA A 82 -20.35 45.11 2.61
CA ALA A 82 -19.64 44.05 1.93
C ALA A 82 -20.10 42.74 2.59
N ALA A 83 -20.91 41.97 1.87
CA ALA A 83 -21.29 40.62 2.25
C ALA A 83 -20.01 39.78 2.41
N ALA A 84 -19.45 39.77 3.61
CA ALA A 84 -18.56 38.70 4.04
C ALA A 84 -19.38 37.43 3.91
N ALA A 85 -19.05 36.63 2.89
CA ALA A 85 -19.62 35.31 2.72
C ALA A 85 -19.35 34.53 4.01
N ASN A 86 -20.37 34.46 4.86
CA ASN A 86 -20.44 33.59 6.02
C ASN A 86 -20.51 32.17 5.49
N TYR A 87 -19.38 31.65 4.99
CA TYR A 87 -19.22 30.21 4.93
C TYR A 87 -19.27 29.73 6.38
N PRO A 88 -20.13 28.75 6.72
CA PRO A 88 -20.19 28.22 8.06
C PRO A 88 -18.77 27.85 8.52
N ARG A 89 -18.40 28.33 9.71
CA ARG A 89 -17.16 27.90 10.38
C ARG A 89 -17.31 26.40 10.63
N SER A 90 -16.68 25.62 9.77
CA SER A 90 -16.76 24.16 9.69
C SER A 90 -18.10 23.66 9.11
N PRO A 91 -18.08 22.67 8.19
CA PRO A 91 -19.29 21.95 7.81
C PRO A 91 -19.93 21.38 9.08
N PRO A 92 -21.28 21.26 9.13
CA PRO A 92 -21.92 20.62 10.27
C PRO A 92 -21.29 19.25 10.53
N HIS A 93 -21.07 18.91 11.80
CA HIS A 93 -20.33 17.72 12.23
C HIS A 93 -20.93 16.39 11.73
N ASP A 94 -22.17 16.42 11.23
CA ASP A 94 -22.86 15.28 10.64
C ASP A 94 -22.27 14.85 9.29
N LEU A 95 -21.70 15.78 8.51
CA LEU A 95 -21.09 15.50 7.20
C LEU A 95 -19.81 14.66 7.27
N PHE A 96 -19.24 14.49 8.47
CA PHE A 96 -18.09 13.63 8.74
C PHE A 96 -18.47 12.32 9.44
N ARG A 97 -19.76 12.01 9.61
CA ARG A 97 -20.20 10.77 10.24
C ARG A 97 -20.15 9.63 9.24
N PHE A 98 -19.21 8.72 9.45
CA PHE A 98 -19.23 7.39 8.85
C PHE A 98 -20.00 6.44 9.78
N ARG A 99 -20.44 5.29 9.25
CA ARG A 99 -21.08 4.26 10.08
C ARG A 99 -20.07 3.73 11.10
N GLU A 100 -20.25 4.06 12.37
CA GLU A 100 -19.41 3.55 13.47
C GLU A 100 -20.08 2.39 14.22
N GLU A 101 -21.40 2.23 14.05
CA GLU A 101 -22.17 1.13 14.66
C GLU A 101 -22.23 -0.07 13.71
N CYS A 102 -21.47 -1.09 14.11
CA CYS A 102 -21.34 -2.38 13.45
C CYS A 102 -22.10 -3.46 14.23
N GLY A 103 -22.29 -4.64 13.62
CA GLY A 103 -22.90 -5.79 14.29
C GLY A 103 -22.05 -6.33 15.43
N GLU A 104 -22.64 -7.16 16.29
CA GLU A 104 -21.94 -7.89 17.35
C GLU A 104 -20.71 -8.63 16.80
N ALA A 105 -19.55 -8.46 17.45
CA ALA A 105 -18.31 -9.04 16.98
C ALA A 105 -18.36 -10.56 17.03
N ILE A 106 -18.04 -11.20 15.90
CA ILE A 106 -17.87 -12.65 15.86
C ILE A 106 -16.46 -13.05 16.34
N PRO A 107 -16.29 -14.30 16.84
CA PRO A 107 -14.98 -14.86 17.12
C PRO A 107 -14.07 -14.87 15.88
N SER A 108 -12.77 -14.60 16.05
CA SER A 108 -11.81 -14.51 14.94
C SER A 108 -11.69 -15.83 14.16
N ASP A 109 -11.77 -16.98 14.84
CA ASP A 109 -11.76 -18.32 14.23
C ASP A 109 -13.01 -18.64 13.39
N ALA A 110 -14.11 -17.90 13.61
CA ALA A 110 -15.33 -18.01 12.81
C ALA A 110 -15.32 -17.12 11.55
N VAL A 111 -14.35 -16.20 11.40
CA VAL A 111 -14.34 -15.20 10.32
C VAL A 111 -14.28 -15.83 8.94
N VAL A 112 -13.31 -16.72 8.69
CA VAL A 112 -13.13 -17.34 7.37
C VAL A 112 -14.40 -18.11 6.99
N ARG A 113 -14.91 -18.96 7.88
CA ARG A 113 -16.14 -19.72 7.65
C ARG A 113 -17.33 -18.81 7.34
N THR A 114 -17.51 -17.75 8.12
CA THR A 114 -18.58 -16.76 7.90
C THR A 114 -18.49 -16.12 6.52
N LEU A 115 -17.28 -15.79 6.06
CA LEU A 115 -17.08 -15.19 4.74
C LEU A 115 -17.26 -16.21 3.61
N LEU A 116 -16.82 -17.45 3.77
CA LEU A 116 -17.10 -18.52 2.81
C LEU A 116 -18.62 -18.73 2.66
N ASP A 117 -19.35 -18.84 3.75
CA ASP A 117 -20.81 -19.04 3.73
C ASP A 117 -21.56 -17.86 3.09
N LYS A 118 -21.07 -16.62 3.28
CA LYS A 118 -21.74 -15.42 2.78
C LYS A 118 -21.36 -15.01 1.36
N LEU A 119 -20.16 -15.35 0.91
CA LEU A 119 -19.59 -14.85 -0.35
C LEU A 119 -19.30 -15.95 -1.37
N PHE A 120 -19.13 -17.19 -0.93
CA PHE A 120 -18.61 -18.29 -1.74
C PHE A 120 -19.39 -19.59 -1.56
N ASP A 121 -20.66 -19.49 -1.14
CA ASP A 121 -21.56 -20.64 -0.94
C ASP A 121 -20.98 -21.75 -0.03
N GLY A 122 -20.10 -21.38 0.91
CA GLY A 122 -19.46 -22.28 1.86
C GLY A 122 -18.20 -22.98 1.34
N GLU A 123 -17.79 -22.75 0.09
CA GLU A 123 -16.61 -23.37 -0.52
C GLU A 123 -15.45 -22.38 -0.67
N SER A 124 -14.21 -22.87 -0.58
CA SER A 124 -13.03 -22.04 -0.82
C SER A 124 -13.02 -21.56 -2.27
N PRO A 125 -12.77 -20.27 -2.56
CA PRO A 125 -12.66 -19.79 -3.94
C PRO A 125 -11.45 -20.38 -4.67
N TYR A 126 -10.52 -21.01 -3.96
CA TYR A 126 -9.38 -21.72 -4.54
C TYR A 126 -9.69 -23.18 -4.89
N GLU A 127 -10.79 -23.73 -4.37
CA GLU A 127 -11.17 -25.10 -4.66
C GLU A 127 -11.47 -25.24 -6.16
N SER A 128 -10.84 -26.22 -6.81
CA SER A 128 -10.95 -26.42 -8.27
C SER A 128 -10.58 -25.22 -9.16
N PHE A 129 -9.86 -24.23 -8.63
CA PHE A 129 -9.36 -23.07 -9.36
C PHE A 129 -7.91 -23.27 -9.86
N PRO A 130 -7.53 -22.74 -11.04
CA PRO A 130 -8.40 -22.19 -12.09
C PRO A 130 -9.00 -23.31 -12.96
N PRO A 131 -10.23 -23.16 -13.46
CA PRO A 131 -10.74 -24.06 -14.48
C PRO A 131 -9.92 -23.93 -15.78
N PRO A 132 -9.86 -24.96 -16.65
CA PRO A 132 -8.96 -24.99 -17.81
C PRO A 132 -9.07 -23.79 -18.75
N HIS A 133 -10.29 -23.29 -18.97
CA HIS A 133 -10.52 -22.13 -19.83
C HIS A 133 -9.95 -20.84 -19.22
N THR A 134 -10.08 -20.64 -17.91
CA THR A 134 -9.47 -19.49 -17.20
C THR A 134 -7.96 -19.62 -17.18
N ALA A 135 -7.44 -20.82 -16.88
CA ALA A 135 -6.00 -21.09 -16.84
C ALA A 135 -5.30 -20.70 -18.15
N ALA A 136 -5.93 -20.97 -19.30
CA ALA A 136 -5.40 -20.63 -20.62
C ALA A 136 -5.30 -19.12 -20.89
N LEU A 137 -5.98 -18.28 -20.11
CA LEU A 137 -5.98 -16.82 -20.24
C LEU A 137 -4.97 -16.14 -19.31
N LEU A 138 -4.55 -16.81 -18.24
CA LEU A 138 -3.71 -16.20 -17.21
C LEU A 138 -2.24 -16.16 -17.61
N HIS A 139 -1.53 -15.16 -17.10
CA HIS A 139 -0.08 -15.18 -17.13
C HIS A 139 0.43 -16.22 -16.12
N PRO A 140 1.60 -16.83 -16.36
CA PRO A 140 2.25 -17.66 -15.37
C PRO A 140 2.34 -16.92 -14.03
N ALA A 141 1.93 -17.59 -12.95
CA ALA A 141 1.97 -17.00 -11.62
C ALA A 141 3.39 -16.52 -11.29
N ALA A 142 3.49 -15.28 -10.86
CA ALA A 142 4.78 -14.70 -10.51
C ALA A 142 5.16 -15.13 -9.09
N ALA A 143 6.39 -15.63 -8.90
CA ALA A 143 6.91 -15.90 -7.56
C ALA A 143 6.96 -14.63 -6.67
N ARG A 144 7.01 -13.46 -7.31
CA ARG A 144 6.85 -12.15 -6.69
C ARG A 144 5.92 -11.32 -7.57
N PRO A 145 4.61 -11.33 -7.30
CA PRO A 145 3.67 -10.49 -8.01
C PRO A 145 4.03 -9.02 -7.84
N ARG A 146 3.56 -8.17 -8.77
CA ARG A 146 3.78 -6.73 -8.64
C ARG A 146 3.03 -6.19 -7.42
N GLY A 147 3.75 -5.44 -6.60
CA GLY A 147 3.23 -4.57 -5.54
C GLY A 147 4.25 -3.47 -5.24
N TRP A 148 3.79 -2.34 -4.74
CA TRP A 148 4.62 -1.21 -4.35
C TRP A 148 4.76 -1.19 -2.85
N GLY A 149 5.97 -1.04 -2.33
CA GLY A 149 6.20 -1.07 -0.88
C GLY A 149 5.84 -2.40 -0.20
N SER A 150 5.35 -3.40 -0.94
CA SER A 150 4.67 -4.61 -0.43
C SER A 150 5.55 -5.58 0.37
N THR A 151 6.85 -5.29 0.50
CA THR A 151 7.80 -6.04 1.33
C THR A 151 8.58 -5.13 2.28
N GLY A 152 8.02 -3.96 2.61
CA GLY A 152 8.62 -3.03 3.56
C GLY A 152 8.71 -3.63 4.96
N ALA A 153 9.70 -3.24 5.75
CA ALA A 153 9.87 -3.76 7.12
C ALA A 153 8.66 -3.50 8.03
N VAL A 154 7.84 -2.49 7.72
CA VAL A 154 6.60 -2.16 8.46
C VAL A 154 5.67 -3.36 8.61
N PHE A 155 5.56 -4.23 7.60
CA PHE A 155 4.69 -5.40 7.66
C PHE A 155 5.16 -6.40 8.72
N ALA A 156 6.46 -6.73 8.70
CA ALA A 156 7.05 -7.66 9.65
C ALA A 156 6.96 -7.12 11.09
N GLU A 157 7.34 -5.86 11.29
CA GLU A 157 7.28 -5.19 12.59
C GLU A 157 5.86 -5.15 13.15
N LEU A 158 4.87 -4.76 12.35
CA LEU A 158 3.47 -4.68 12.80
C LEU A 158 2.85 -6.06 13.05
N ILE A 159 3.14 -7.06 12.21
CA ILE A 159 2.65 -8.43 12.45
C ILE A 159 3.29 -9.03 13.71
N GLU A 160 4.56 -8.74 13.97
CA GLU A 160 5.24 -9.19 15.18
C GLU A 160 4.70 -8.49 16.44
N GLU A 161 4.44 -7.18 16.37
CA GLU A 161 3.91 -6.37 17.47
C GLU A 161 2.45 -6.69 17.78
N VAL A 162 1.59 -6.70 16.75
CA VAL A 162 0.13 -6.86 16.89
C VAL A 162 -0.26 -8.33 17.07
N ARG A 163 0.49 -9.26 16.47
CA ARG A 163 0.17 -10.69 16.39
C ARG A 163 -1.29 -10.94 15.97
N PRO A 164 -1.71 -10.43 14.79
CA PRO A 164 -3.12 -10.40 14.40
C PRO A 164 -3.71 -11.79 14.16
N ASP A 165 -4.99 -11.97 14.46
CA ASP A 165 -5.82 -13.09 14.02
C ASP A 165 -6.55 -12.75 12.71
N VAL A 166 -6.85 -11.48 12.48
CA VAL A 166 -7.50 -10.98 11.26
C VAL A 166 -6.76 -9.76 10.75
N ILE A 167 -6.30 -9.84 9.49
CA ILE A 167 -5.72 -8.74 8.72
C ILE A 167 -6.68 -8.38 7.59
N VAL A 168 -6.93 -7.09 7.38
CA VAL A 168 -7.64 -6.59 6.19
C VAL A 168 -6.69 -5.75 5.36
N GLU A 169 -6.61 -6.03 4.07
CA GLU A 169 -5.86 -5.24 3.08
C GLU A 169 -6.85 -4.59 2.13
N LEU A 170 -6.82 -3.25 2.02
CA LEU A 170 -7.59 -2.50 1.02
C LEU A 170 -6.70 -2.17 -0.16
N GLY A 171 -7.03 -2.67 -1.35
CA GLY A 171 -6.20 -2.49 -2.57
C GLY A 171 -5.21 -3.62 -2.79
N ALA A 172 -5.67 -4.87 -2.72
CA ALA A 172 -4.79 -6.05 -2.81
C ALA A 172 -4.12 -6.26 -4.18
N PHE A 173 -4.69 -5.71 -5.26
CA PHE A 173 -4.18 -5.81 -6.63
C PHE A 173 -3.80 -7.24 -7.05
N LEU A 174 -2.50 -7.55 -7.16
CA LEU A 174 -1.98 -8.88 -7.54
C LEU A 174 -1.53 -9.74 -6.35
N GLY A 175 -1.72 -9.24 -5.12
CA GLY A 175 -1.52 -9.97 -3.87
C GLY A 175 -0.09 -10.01 -3.35
N ALA A 176 0.77 -9.08 -3.79
CA ALA A 176 2.16 -9.07 -3.37
C ALA A 176 2.32 -8.85 -1.85
N SER A 177 1.57 -7.91 -1.28
CA SER A 177 1.54 -7.57 0.15
C SER A 177 0.85 -8.67 0.94
N ALA A 178 -0.32 -9.15 0.51
CA ALA A 178 -0.99 -10.33 1.08
C ALA A 178 -0.05 -11.54 1.23
N LEU A 179 0.67 -11.90 0.16
CA LEU A 179 1.60 -13.04 0.17
C LEU A 179 2.81 -12.79 1.06
N HIS A 180 3.28 -11.54 1.13
CA HIS A 180 4.34 -11.18 2.07
C HIS A 180 3.86 -11.31 3.52
N MET A 181 2.67 -10.79 3.85
CA MET A 181 2.06 -10.93 5.17
C MET A 181 1.87 -12.40 5.54
N ALA A 182 1.37 -13.23 4.62
CA ALA A 182 1.23 -14.67 4.83
C ALA A 182 2.57 -15.34 5.16
N ALA A 183 3.63 -15.02 4.42
CA ALA A 183 4.97 -15.56 4.66
C ALA A 183 5.56 -15.11 6.00
N VAL A 184 5.40 -13.83 6.36
CA VAL A 184 5.82 -13.27 7.66
C VAL A 184 5.07 -13.95 8.80
N SER A 185 3.75 -14.04 8.72
CA SER A 185 2.92 -14.69 9.75
C SER A 185 3.33 -16.15 9.94
N LYS A 186 3.58 -16.88 8.85
CA LYS A 186 4.08 -18.25 8.92
C LYS A 186 5.40 -18.35 9.68
N ASN A 187 6.36 -17.47 9.39
CA ASN A 187 7.66 -17.45 10.08
C ASN A 187 7.51 -17.16 11.58
N LEU A 188 6.48 -16.41 11.97
CA LEU A 188 6.14 -16.08 13.35
C LEU A 188 5.22 -17.11 14.02
N SER A 189 4.94 -18.24 13.35
CA SER A 189 3.98 -19.28 13.80
C SER A 189 2.58 -18.73 14.09
N LEU A 190 2.18 -17.69 13.36
CA LEU A 190 0.83 -17.12 13.37
C LEU A 190 0.01 -17.67 12.22
N SER A 191 -1.31 -17.57 12.31
CA SER A 191 -2.23 -17.94 11.22
C SER A 191 -3.41 -16.99 11.05
N PRO A 192 -3.16 -15.72 10.74
CA PRO A 192 -4.24 -14.77 10.52
C PRO A 192 -5.05 -15.13 9.27
N ALA A 193 -6.34 -14.80 9.32
CA ALA A 193 -7.12 -14.60 8.10
C ALA A 193 -6.70 -13.27 7.46
N ILE A 194 -6.26 -13.30 6.21
CA ILE A 194 -5.84 -12.13 5.42
C ILE A 194 -6.92 -11.85 4.38
N LEU A 195 -7.75 -10.86 4.67
CA LEU A 195 -8.90 -10.48 3.87
C LEU A 195 -8.50 -9.41 2.85
N CYS A 196 -8.40 -9.80 1.59
CA CYS A 196 -7.93 -8.96 0.49
C CYS A 196 -9.10 -8.28 -0.21
N VAL A 197 -9.38 -7.02 0.17
CA VAL A 197 -10.48 -6.23 -0.40
C VAL A 197 -9.99 -5.45 -1.59
N ASP A 198 -10.55 -5.76 -2.76
CA ASP A 198 -10.30 -5.05 -4.01
C ASP A 198 -11.51 -5.30 -4.92
N ASP A 199 -11.87 -4.36 -5.79
CA ASP A 199 -12.89 -4.67 -6.81
C ASP A 199 -12.35 -5.63 -7.89
N PHE A 200 -11.03 -5.78 -7.95
CA PHE A 200 -10.27 -6.56 -8.92
C PHE A 200 -10.66 -6.25 -10.37
N ARG A 201 -11.00 -4.99 -10.64
CA ARG A 201 -11.22 -4.44 -11.98
C ARG A 201 -10.13 -3.45 -12.36
N GLY A 202 -9.37 -2.98 -11.37
CA GLY A 202 -8.39 -1.92 -11.53
C GLY A 202 -9.07 -0.57 -11.83
N TRP A 203 -8.27 0.45 -12.12
CA TRP A 203 -8.78 1.78 -12.45
C TRP A 203 -8.73 2.06 -13.96
N PRO A 204 -9.52 3.02 -14.49
CA PRO A 204 -9.43 3.39 -15.90
C PRO A 204 -7.99 3.68 -16.34
N ALA A 205 -7.57 3.07 -17.45
CA ALA A 205 -6.21 3.17 -18.01
C ALA A 205 -5.06 2.54 -17.19
N PHE A 206 -5.33 1.79 -16.10
CA PHE A 206 -4.26 1.06 -15.38
C PHE A 206 -3.45 0.16 -16.32
N ARG A 207 -4.14 -0.44 -17.29
CA ARG A 207 -3.55 -1.37 -18.25
C ARG A 207 -2.43 -0.77 -19.07
N ASP A 208 -2.44 0.51 -19.38
CA ASP A 208 -1.34 1.12 -20.16
C ASP A 208 0.01 1.02 -19.45
N ARG A 209 -0.02 0.90 -18.13
CA ARG A 209 1.18 0.72 -17.30
C ARG A 209 1.46 -0.74 -16.94
N PHE A 210 0.45 -1.61 -16.89
CA PHE A 210 0.55 -2.97 -16.32
C PHE A 210 0.22 -4.11 -17.28
N ARG A 211 0.38 -3.91 -18.61
CA ARG A 211 0.11 -4.95 -19.63
C ARG A 211 0.91 -6.25 -19.43
N ARG A 212 2.05 -6.18 -18.76
CA ARG A 212 2.92 -7.35 -18.50
C ARG A 212 2.48 -8.14 -17.28
N ASP A 213 1.81 -7.49 -16.35
CA ASP A 213 1.46 -8.08 -15.05
C ASP A 213 0.04 -8.66 -15.06
N VAL A 214 -0.85 -8.11 -15.89
CA VAL A 214 -2.26 -8.52 -15.97
C VAL A 214 -2.65 -8.95 -17.38
N PRO A 215 -3.26 -10.14 -17.57
CA PRO A 215 -3.68 -10.64 -18.88
C PRO A 215 -4.62 -9.69 -19.64
N PRO A 216 -4.62 -9.70 -20.99
CA PRO A 216 -5.55 -8.89 -21.78
C PRO A 216 -7.00 -9.20 -21.40
N PRO A 217 -7.88 -8.18 -21.29
CA PRO A 217 -9.24 -8.39 -20.83
C PRO A 217 -10.00 -9.25 -21.84
N ARG A 218 -10.93 -10.08 -21.34
CA ARG A 218 -11.75 -10.96 -22.18
C ARG A 218 -13.21 -10.77 -21.81
N HIS A 219 -14.05 -10.48 -22.79
CA HIS A 219 -15.50 -10.34 -22.61
C HIS A 219 -15.92 -9.35 -21.49
N GLY A 220 -15.15 -8.27 -21.29
CA GLY A 220 -15.42 -7.28 -20.25
C GLY A 220 -14.86 -7.62 -18.86
N ASP A 221 -14.21 -8.78 -18.71
CA ASP A 221 -13.46 -9.14 -17.51
C ASP A 221 -12.03 -8.56 -17.57
N ALA A 222 -11.61 -7.90 -16.48
CA ALA A 222 -10.26 -7.37 -16.32
C ALA A 222 -9.20 -8.45 -16.12
N LEU A 223 -9.62 -9.66 -15.72
CA LEU A 223 -8.80 -10.82 -15.35
C LEU A 223 -7.83 -10.55 -14.19
N LEU A 224 -8.05 -9.49 -13.41
CA LEU A 224 -7.20 -9.17 -12.27
C LEU A 224 -7.50 -10.09 -11.07
N LEU A 225 -8.77 -10.38 -10.77
CA LEU A 225 -9.14 -11.35 -9.72
C LEU A 225 -8.56 -12.75 -10.00
N PRO A 226 -8.79 -13.38 -11.16
CA PRO A 226 -8.24 -14.70 -11.40
C PRO A 226 -6.70 -14.67 -11.48
N GLN A 227 -6.07 -13.56 -11.90
CA GLN A 227 -4.60 -13.45 -11.82
C GLN A 227 -4.10 -13.36 -10.36
N PHE A 228 -4.76 -12.59 -9.50
CA PHE A 228 -4.51 -12.55 -8.05
C PHE A 228 -4.63 -13.95 -7.45
N MET A 229 -5.75 -14.64 -7.72
CA MET A 229 -6.01 -15.97 -7.18
C MET A 229 -4.98 -16.99 -7.66
N SER A 230 -4.54 -16.88 -8.92
CA SER A 230 -3.48 -17.74 -9.46
C SER A 230 -2.14 -17.51 -8.77
N ASN A 231 -1.79 -16.26 -8.43
CA ASN A 231 -0.60 -15.96 -7.64
C ASN A 231 -0.68 -16.58 -6.24
N VAL A 232 -1.85 -16.49 -5.59
CA VAL A 232 -2.06 -17.09 -4.25
C VAL A 232 -2.00 -18.61 -4.31
N ALA A 233 -2.68 -19.23 -5.28
CA ALA A 233 -2.64 -20.68 -5.47
C ALA A 233 -1.21 -21.20 -5.72
N ALA A 234 -0.43 -20.47 -6.51
CA ALA A 234 0.97 -20.82 -6.77
C ALA A 234 1.89 -20.69 -5.55
N ALA A 235 1.52 -19.87 -4.55
CA ALA A 235 2.24 -19.77 -3.28
C ALA A 235 1.96 -20.98 -2.36
N GLY A 236 0.98 -21.82 -2.68
CA GLY A 236 0.72 -23.11 -2.06
C GLY A 236 -0.42 -23.12 -1.03
N ALA A 237 -0.72 -24.31 -0.51
CA ALA A 237 -1.90 -24.59 0.31
C ALA A 237 -2.01 -23.72 1.58
N ASP A 238 -0.87 -23.37 2.18
CA ASP A 238 -0.82 -22.50 3.36
C ASP A 238 -1.26 -21.06 3.03
N ALA A 239 -0.92 -20.55 1.84
CA ALA A 239 -1.36 -19.23 1.40
C ALA A 239 -2.86 -19.24 1.07
N THR A 240 -3.34 -20.26 0.34
CA THR A 240 -4.77 -20.39 -0.01
C THR A 240 -5.68 -20.63 1.19
N ALA A 241 -5.15 -21.13 2.30
CA ALA A 241 -5.91 -21.33 3.53
C ALA A 241 -6.14 -20.03 4.32
N ARG A 242 -5.37 -18.96 4.04
CA ARG A 242 -5.32 -17.74 4.86
C ARG A 242 -5.66 -16.49 4.09
N VAL A 243 -5.23 -16.39 2.84
CA VAL A 243 -5.48 -15.23 1.98
C VAL A 243 -6.83 -15.44 1.30
N LEU A 244 -7.82 -14.59 1.58
CA LEU A 244 -9.16 -14.68 1.01
C LEU A 244 -9.45 -13.43 0.17
N PRO A 245 -9.77 -13.55 -1.14
CA PRO A 245 -10.19 -12.42 -1.94
C PRO A 245 -11.60 -11.99 -1.53
N LEU A 246 -11.83 -10.68 -1.39
CA LEU A 246 -13.15 -10.08 -1.22
C LEU A 246 -13.39 -9.16 -2.42
N PRO A 247 -13.97 -9.68 -3.52
CA PRO A 247 -13.99 -8.99 -4.82
C PRO A 247 -15.07 -7.90 -4.93
N PHE A 248 -14.97 -6.91 -4.05
CA PHE A 248 -15.89 -5.80 -3.93
C PHE A 248 -15.13 -4.50 -3.68
N SER A 249 -15.74 -3.37 -4.04
CA SER A 249 -15.23 -2.04 -3.66
C SER A 249 -14.97 -1.97 -2.15
N THR A 250 -13.95 -1.22 -1.73
CA THR A 250 -13.63 -0.99 -0.31
C THR A 250 -14.86 -0.60 0.51
N ALA A 251 -15.68 0.33 -0.01
CA ALA A 251 -16.88 0.79 0.67
C ALA A 251 -17.91 -0.31 0.92
N SER A 252 -18.24 -1.09 -0.11
CA SER A 252 -19.22 -2.19 0.02
C SER A 252 -18.71 -3.31 0.91
N ALA A 253 -17.43 -3.70 0.76
CA ALA A 253 -16.81 -4.74 1.58
C ALA A 253 -16.75 -4.34 3.06
N LEU A 254 -16.22 -3.16 3.38
CA LEU A 254 -16.11 -2.68 4.75
C LEU A 254 -17.48 -2.49 5.42
N ALA A 255 -18.48 -2.01 4.68
CA ALA A 255 -19.85 -1.93 5.17
C ALA A 255 -20.44 -3.32 5.49
N ALA A 256 -20.14 -4.32 4.67
CA ALA A 256 -20.56 -5.70 4.90
C ALA A 256 -19.84 -6.33 6.10
N LEU A 257 -18.51 -6.19 6.19
CA LEU A 257 -17.72 -6.66 7.34
C LEU A 257 -18.23 -6.05 8.65
N CYS A 258 -18.47 -4.73 8.66
CA CYS A 258 -19.09 -4.03 9.78
C CYS A 258 -20.45 -4.60 10.13
N HIS A 259 -21.34 -4.80 9.15
CA HIS A 259 -22.67 -5.36 9.42
C HIS A 259 -22.62 -6.80 9.94
N TRP A 260 -21.67 -7.60 9.47
CA TRP A 260 -21.48 -9.00 9.86
C TRP A 260 -20.66 -9.20 11.13
N GLY A 261 -20.22 -8.11 11.78
CA GLY A 261 -19.42 -8.20 13.00
C GLY A 261 -18.01 -8.74 12.78
N VAL A 262 -17.48 -8.63 11.56
CA VAL A 262 -16.09 -9.00 11.25
C VAL A 262 -15.20 -7.80 11.53
N TYR A 263 -14.24 -7.98 12.44
CA TYR A 263 -13.30 -6.94 12.84
C TYR A 263 -11.86 -7.43 12.72
N ALA A 264 -10.97 -6.53 12.28
CA ALA A 264 -9.56 -6.78 12.09
C ALA A 264 -8.70 -6.26 13.25
N ASP A 265 -7.57 -6.92 13.47
CA ASP A 265 -6.52 -6.49 14.40
C ASP A 265 -5.51 -5.57 13.72
N LEU A 266 -5.30 -5.80 12.42
CA LEU A 266 -4.40 -5.03 11.57
C LEU A 266 -5.10 -4.69 10.25
N ILE A 267 -5.08 -3.42 9.86
CA ILE A 267 -5.64 -2.98 8.57
C ILE A 267 -4.61 -2.20 7.77
N GLU A 268 -4.37 -2.63 6.54
CA GLU A 268 -3.62 -1.88 5.53
C GLU A 268 -4.57 -1.11 4.59
N VAL A 269 -4.29 0.17 4.37
CA VAL A 269 -4.98 1.00 3.38
C VAL A 269 -4.04 1.38 2.23
N ASP A 270 -4.22 0.77 1.05
CA ASP A 270 -3.48 1.04 -0.20
C ASP A 270 -4.39 0.97 -1.46
N ALA A 271 -5.65 1.39 -1.33
CA ALA A 271 -6.61 1.36 -2.45
C ALA A 271 -6.62 2.67 -3.26
N GLY A 272 -7.02 3.77 -2.63
CA GLY A 272 -7.13 5.08 -3.26
C GLY A 272 -5.89 5.95 -3.07
N HIS A 273 -5.42 6.60 -4.16
CA HIS A 273 -4.19 7.40 -4.16
C HIS A 273 -4.45 8.92 -4.19
N ASP A 274 -5.58 9.37 -3.67
CA ASP A 274 -5.97 10.78 -3.56
C ASP A 274 -6.65 11.04 -2.21
N PHE A 275 -6.81 12.33 -1.86
CA PHE A 275 -7.39 12.73 -0.58
C PHE A 275 -8.77 12.11 -0.31
N HIS A 276 -9.71 12.13 -1.26
CA HIS A 276 -11.09 11.74 -1.00
C HIS A 276 -11.23 10.24 -0.86
N SER A 277 -10.57 9.49 -1.75
CA SER A 277 -10.59 8.03 -1.72
C SER A 277 -9.92 7.52 -0.43
N ALA A 278 -8.71 8.00 -0.11
CA ALA A 278 -8.02 7.64 1.13
C ALA A 278 -8.81 8.06 2.39
N TRP A 279 -9.42 9.25 2.38
CA TRP A 279 -10.27 9.70 3.48
C TRP A 279 -11.45 8.75 3.71
N ALA A 280 -12.16 8.34 2.66
CA ALA A 280 -13.28 7.42 2.77
C ALA A 280 -12.82 6.05 3.29
N ASP A 281 -11.76 5.49 2.72
CA ASP A 281 -11.22 4.18 3.11
C ASP A 281 -10.77 4.15 4.57
N ILE A 282 -10.01 5.16 5.02
CA ILE A 282 -9.54 5.26 6.41
C ILE A 282 -10.73 5.32 7.39
N ASN A 283 -11.76 6.10 7.09
CA ASN A 283 -12.91 6.23 7.98
C ASN A 283 -13.75 4.94 8.05
N LEU A 284 -13.96 4.26 6.91
CA LEU A 284 -14.70 3.00 6.87
C LEU A 284 -13.90 1.85 7.51
N ALA A 285 -12.59 1.79 7.27
CA ALA A 285 -11.69 0.85 7.90
C ALA A 285 -11.67 1.01 9.42
N TRP A 286 -11.77 2.25 9.92
CA TRP A 286 -11.77 2.52 11.35
C TRP A 286 -12.95 1.87 12.08
N ALA A 287 -14.10 1.76 11.42
CA ALA A 287 -15.29 1.13 12.00
C ALA A 287 -15.06 -0.36 12.27
N VAL A 288 -14.32 -1.05 11.39
CA VAL A 288 -14.03 -2.49 11.50
C VAL A 288 -12.69 -2.81 12.15
N LEU A 289 -11.95 -1.82 12.65
CA LEU A 289 -10.74 -2.04 13.44
C LEU A 289 -11.10 -2.35 14.89
N ARG A 290 -10.55 -3.42 15.47
CA ARG A 290 -10.72 -3.75 16.89
C ARG A 290 -10.03 -2.70 17.78
N PRO A 291 -10.53 -2.44 19.00
CA PRO A 291 -9.74 -1.74 20.00
C PRO A 291 -8.39 -2.44 20.24
N GLY A 292 -7.32 -1.67 20.35
CA GLY A 292 -5.93 -2.18 20.37
C GLY A 292 -5.34 -2.47 18.99
N GLY A 293 -6.18 -2.60 17.96
CA GLY A 293 -5.72 -2.83 16.60
C GLY A 293 -5.00 -1.63 15.99
N VAL A 294 -4.18 -1.89 14.97
CA VAL A 294 -3.38 -0.89 14.26
C VAL A 294 -3.88 -0.73 12.83
N MET A 295 -3.99 0.52 12.39
CA MET A 295 -4.20 0.85 10.98
C MET A 295 -2.95 1.52 10.43
N PHE A 296 -2.52 1.03 9.29
CA PHE A 296 -1.41 1.56 8.53
C PHE A 296 -1.81 1.63 7.06
N GLY A 297 -0.97 2.25 6.24
CA GLY A 297 -1.22 2.31 4.81
C GLY A 297 -0.04 2.88 4.05
N HIS A 298 -0.12 2.82 2.73
CA HIS A 298 0.97 3.21 1.83
C HIS A 298 0.83 4.68 1.40
N ASP A 299 1.55 5.07 0.35
CA ASP A 299 1.53 6.39 -0.28
C ASP A 299 1.90 7.57 0.61
N TYR A 300 2.66 7.29 1.66
CA TYR A 300 3.29 8.30 2.48
C TYR A 300 4.64 8.68 1.88
N PHE A 301 4.89 9.98 1.67
CA PHE A 301 6.11 10.48 1.01
C PHE A 301 6.37 9.88 -0.39
N THR A 302 5.32 9.46 -1.10
CA THR A 302 5.40 9.05 -2.52
C THR A 302 4.88 10.17 -3.42
N ALA A 303 4.91 9.99 -4.74
CA ALA A 303 4.28 10.93 -5.67
C ALA A 303 2.74 11.02 -5.50
N ALA A 304 2.11 10.07 -4.81
CA ALA A 304 0.69 10.15 -4.44
C ALA A 304 0.45 11.08 -3.23
N ASP A 305 1.48 11.37 -2.42
CA ASP A 305 1.39 12.30 -1.28
C ASP A 305 0.89 13.69 -1.76
N ASP A 306 1.41 14.17 -2.90
CA ASP A 306 0.99 15.43 -3.51
C ASP A 306 -0.53 15.45 -3.81
N ARG A 307 -1.13 14.29 -4.11
CA ARG A 307 -2.56 14.13 -4.38
C ARG A 307 -3.42 14.09 -3.12
N GLY A 308 -2.82 13.81 -1.96
CA GLY A 308 -3.39 14.15 -0.65
C GLY A 308 -3.62 13.01 0.33
N VAL A 309 -3.01 11.85 0.12
CA VAL A 309 -3.07 10.73 1.09
C VAL A 309 -2.62 11.20 2.48
N ARG A 310 -1.46 11.84 2.60
CA ARG A 310 -0.98 12.38 3.90
C ARG A 310 -1.92 13.39 4.51
N ARG A 311 -2.59 14.22 3.70
CA ARG A 311 -3.57 15.20 4.19
C ARG A 311 -4.78 14.48 4.79
N ALA A 312 -5.25 13.40 4.16
CA ALA A 312 -6.34 12.57 4.69
C ALA A 312 -5.95 11.90 6.02
N VAL A 313 -4.77 11.26 6.06
CA VAL A 313 -4.25 10.61 7.28
C VAL A 313 -4.06 11.61 8.42
N THR A 314 -3.45 12.77 8.14
CA THR A 314 -3.21 13.82 9.14
C THR A 314 -4.52 14.40 9.69
N LEU A 315 -5.50 14.63 8.81
CA LEU A 315 -6.82 15.11 9.23
C LEU A 315 -7.52 14.07 10.11
N PHE A 316 -7.46 12.79 9.71
CA PHE A 316 -8.14 11.71 10.41
C PHE A 316 -7.54 11.53 11.81
N ALA A 317 -6.21 11.47 11.89
CA ALA A 317 -5.49 11.38 13.15
C ALA A 317 -5.82 12.56 14.08
N ARG A 318 -5.89 13.79 13.54
CA ARG A 318 -6.30 14.97 14.32
C ARG A 318 -7.73 14.84 14.86
N VAL A 319 -8.67 14.39 14.03
CA VAL A 319 -10.08 14.23 14.42
C VAL A 319 -10.24 13.15 15.49
N LYS A 320 -9.48 12.05 15.40
CA LYS A 320 -9.55 10.92 16.34
C LYS A 320 -8.59 11.03 17.53
N GLY A 321 -7.76 12.08 17.60
CA GLY A 321 -6.77 12.26 18.68
C GLY A 321 -5.63 11.24 18.64
N LEU A 322 -5.25 10.78 17.45
CA LEU A 322 -4.22 9.77 17.21
C LEU A 322 -2.89 10.43 16.80
N THR A 323 -1.80 9.68 16.92
CA THR A 323 -0.51 10.07 16.32
C THR A 323 -0.28 9.34 15.00
N VAL A 324 0.47 9.96 14.08
CA VAL A 324 0.89 9.37 12.81
C VAL A 324 2.40 9.18 12.86
N ARG A 325 2.87 7.96 12.70
CA ARG A 325 4.29 7.61 12.56
C ARG A 325 4.58 7.24 11.10
N PRO A 326 5.43 8.00 10.38
CA PRO A 326 5.91 7.58 9.08
C PRO A 326 6.85 6.36 9.20
N HIS A 327 6.77 5.45 8.24
CA HIS A 327 7.67 4.29 8.15
C HIS A 327 8.00 3.99 6.67
N GLY A 328 9.07 4.62 6.17
CA GLY A 328 9.40 4.57 4.74
C GLY A 328 8.27 5.19 3.90
N GLN A 329 7.71 4.40 2.98
CA GLN A 329 6.57 4.80 2.13
C GLN A 329 5.20 4.62 2.81
N HIS A 330 5.18 4.15 4.06
CA HIS A 330 3.96 3.86 4.79
C HIS A 330 3.74 4.87 5.92
N TRP A 331 2.49 4.99 6.36
CA TRP A 331 2.09 5.65 7.59
C TRP A 331 1.50 4.62 8.55
N VAL A 332 1.67 4.85 9.84
CA VAL A 332 1.12 4.00 10.91
C VAL A 332 0.39 4.91 11.89
N LEU A 333 -0.87 4.62 12.19
CA LEU A 333 -1.60 5.28 13.27
C LEU A 333 -1.27 4.63 14.61
N SER A 334 -1.29 5.41 15.69
CA SER A 334 -1.30 4.84 17.05
C SER A 334 -2.48 3.87 17.21
N PRO A 335 -2.34 2.81 18.04
CA PRO A 335 -3.39 1.81 18.23
C PRO A 335 -4.75 2.42 18.57
N LYS A 336 -5.82 1.78 18.07
CA LYS A 336 -7.19 2.22 18.35
C LYS A 336 -7.47 2.17 19.85
N PRO A 337 -7.88 3.28 20.49
CA PRO A 337 -8.15 3.27 21.92
C PRO A 337 -9.32 2.33 22.26
N PRO A 338 -9.36 1.77 23.49
CA PRO A 338 -10.53 1.07 24.00
C PRO A 338 -11.77 1.96 23.90
N LEU A 339 -12.92 1.35 23.58
CA LEU A 339 -14.20 2.02 23.71
C LEU A 339 -14.31 2.53 25.15
N ARG A 340 -14.46 3.85 25.31
CA ARG A 340 -14.83 4.40 26.60
C ARG A 340 -16.19 3.81 26.95
N ARG A 341 -16.24 2.99 28.00
CA ARG A 341 -17.50 2.77 28.72
C ARG A 341 -17.87 4.14 29.26
N ASP A 342 -18.72 4.87 28.54
CA ASP A 342 -19.41 5.99 29.13
C ASP A 342 -20.16 5.44 30.34
N GLY A 343 -19.67 5.78 31.53
CA GLY A 343 -20.32 5.45 32.78
C GLY A 343 -21.69 6.10 32.80
N ARG A 344 -22.70 5.33 32.43
CA ARG A 344 -24.09 5.52 32.82
C ARG A 344 -24.50 4.30 33.62
#